data_AF-A0A4Q6EKA3-F1
#
_entry.id   AF-A0A4Q6EKA3-F1
#
_cell.length_a   1.000
_cell.length_b   1.000
_cell.length_c   1.000
_cell.angle_alpha   90.00
_cell.angle_beta   90.00
_cell.angle_gamma   90.00
#
_symmetry.space_group_name_H-M   'P 1'
#
loop_
_entity.id
_entity.type
_entity.pdbx_description
1 polymer ?
#
loop_
_entity_poly.entity_id
_entity_poly.type
_entity_poly.pdbx_seq_one_letter_code
_entity_poly.pdbx_strand_id
1 'polypeptide(L)'
;MGAALKNQENIALVDTSGDADQKSLLDALNRVQAVIEFSLDGTILNANENFLKAIGYSLLEIKGNHHSMFCEKAYAAGAEYALFWKNLNSGAVHAGEFKRLGKGGREIWINASYNPVFNE
;
A
#
# COMPACT_ATOMS: atom_id res chain seq x y z
N MET A 1 14.66 25.60 4.22
CA MET A 1 15.49 24.58 4.91
C MET A 1 14.61 23.84 5.89
N GLY A 2 14.20 22.63 5.52
CA GLY A 2 13.44 21.69 6.35
C GLY A 2 13.78 20.29 5.88
N ALA A 3 14.34 19.50 6.79
CA ALA A 3 15.08 18.27 6.51
C ALA A 3 14.19 17.05 6.20
N ALA A 4 14.88 15.95 5.84
CA ALA A 4 14.48 14.55 6.01
C ALA A 4 13.65 13.94 4.84
N LEU A 5 13.97 12.80 4.24
CA LEU A 5 15.03 11.80 4.43
C LEU A 5 15.51 11.34 3.05
N LYS A 6 16.82 11.19 2.88
CA LYS A 6 17.40 10.46 1.74
C LYS A 6 16.94 9.00 1.83
N ASN A 7 16.49 8.46 0.70
CA ASN A 7 16.21 7.04 0.44
C ASN A 7 16.85 6.09 1.46
N GLN A 8 16.04 5.55 2.37
CA GLN A 8 16.32 4.23 2.91
C GLN A 8 15.58 3.25 2.02
N GLU A 9 16.29 2.64 1.09
CA GLU A 9 15.85 1.39 0.50
C GLU A 9 15.77 0.37 1.65
N ASN A 10 14.57 0.17 2.20
CA ASN A 10 14.33 -0.90 3.17
C ASN A 10 14.27 -2.22 2.40
N ILE A 11 15.44 -2.69 1.98
CA ILE A 11 15.63 -4.03 1.41
C ILE A 11 15.43 -5.03 2.55
N ALA A 12 14.29 -5.70 2.55
CA ALA A 12 14.06 -6.85 3.44
C ALA A 12 14.79 -8.06 2.84
N LEU A 13 15.99 -8.35 3.34
CA LEU A 13 16.69 -9.60 3.06
C LEU A 13 15.97 -10.72 3.83
N VAL A 14 15.46 -11.73 3.13
CA VAL A 14 14.78 -12.88 3.74
C VAL A 14 15.45 -14.16 3.28
N ASP A 15 15.90 -14.97 4.25
CA ASP A 15 16.45 -16.30 4.05
C ASP A 15 15.29 -17.32 4.05
N THR A 16 15.11 -18.05 2.94
CA THR A 16 13.94 -18.93 2.71
C THR A 16 14.38 -20.39 2.75
N SER A 17 14.03 -21.09 3.83
CA SER A 17 14.22 -22.53 3.98
C SER A 17 12.93 -23.25 4.47
N GLY A 18 11.88 -23.31 3.63
CA GLY A 18 10.68 -24.17 3.76
C GLY A 18 9.38 -23.46 4.18
N ASP A 19 8.18 -24.00 3.88
CA ASP A 19 6.83 -23.37 4.02
C ASP A 19 6.49 -22.59 5.32
N ALA A 20 7.23 -22.77 6.42
CA ALA A 20 7.25 -21.83 7.54
C ALA A 20 7.68 -20.40 7.11
N ASP A 21 8.20 -20.26 5.89
CA ASP A 21 8.77 -19.08 5.26
C ASP A 21 7.72 -18.02 4.90
N GLN A 22 6.55 -18.37 4.37
CA GLN A 22 5.61 -17.33 3.90
C GLN A 22 5.05 -16.49 5.05
N LYS A 23 4.61 -17.15 6.13
CA LYS A 23 4.14 -16.45 7.33
C LYS A 23 5.29 -15.68 7.99
N SER A 24 6.48 -16.27 8.07
CA SER A 24 7.65 -15.62 8.66
C SER A 24 8.13 -14.40 7.86
N LEU A 25 8.06 -14.47 6.52
CA LEU A 25 8.34 -13.38 5.59
C LEU A 25 7.32 -12.26 5.75
N LEU A 26 6.02 -12.57 5.75
CA LEU A 26 4.97 -11.57 5.99
C LEU A 26 5.12 -10.93 7.37
N ASP A 27 5.40 -11.72 8.41
CA ASP A 27 5.66 -11.21 9.76
C ASP A 27 6.90 -10.28 9.77
N ALA A 28 7.96 -10.61 9.02
CA ALA A 28 9.15 -9.77 8.89
C ALA A 28 8.86 -8.45 8.17
N LEU A 29 8.14 -8.50 7.05
CA LEU A 29 7.71 -7.30 6.32
C LEU A 29 6.80 -6.42 7.17
N ASN A 30 5.84 -7.01 7.88
CA ASN A 30 4.91 -6.28 8.74
C ASN A 30 5.60 -5.52 9.87
N ARG A 31 6.79 -5.96 10.32
CA ARG A 31 7.56 -5.24 11.34
C ARG A 31 8.21 -3.96 10.81
N VAL A 32 8.63 -3.92 9.55
CA VAL A 32 9.51 -2.86 9.03
C VAL A 32 8.92 -2.03 7.90
N GLN A 33 7.84 -2.48 7.27
CA GLN A 33 7.17 -1.78 6.18
C GLN A 33 5.70 -1.52 6.47
N ALA A 34 5.17 -0.46 5.86
CA ALA A 34 3.73 -0.19 5.79
C ALA A 34 3.11 -1.09 4.71
N VAL A 35 2.14 -1.91 5.12
CA VAL A 35 1.46 -2.87 4.22
C VAL A 35 -0.05 -2.66 4.30
N ILE A 36 -0.68 -2.63 3.14
CA ILE A 36 -2.13 -2.59 2.97
C ILE A 36 -2.54 -3.58 1.88
N GLU A 37 -3.65 -4.27 2.10
CA GLU A 37 -4.21 -5.28 1.22
C GLU A 37 -5.51 -4.77 0.61
N PHE A 38 -5.66 -4.96 -0.70
CA PHE A 38 -6.86 -4.63 -1.44
C PHE A 38 -7.37 -5.88 -2.17
N SER A 39 -8.69 -5.98 -2.34
CA SER A 39 -9.26 -6.82 -3.39
C SER A 39 -9.01 -6.19 -4.76
N LEU A 40 -9.24 -6.98 -5.82
CA LEU A 40 -9.06 -6.57 -7.22
C LEU A 40 -9.97 -5.41 -7.66
N ASP A 41 -11.08 -5.19 -6.94
CA ASP A 41 -11.95 -4.04 -7.14
C ASP A 41 -11.52 -2.79 -6.34
N GLY A 42 -10.42 -2.86 -5.59
CA GLY A 42 -9.87 -1.78 -4.78
C GLY A 42 -10.45 -1.64 -3.37
N THR A 43 -11.28 -2.58 -2.92
CA THR A 43 -11.76 -2.59 -1.53
C THR A 43 -10.64 -2.97 -0.57
N ILE A 44 -10.52 -2.22 0.52
CA ILE A 44 -9.52 -2.44 1.56
C ILE A 44 -9.90 -3.66 2.40
N LEU A 45 -9.03 -4.67 2.40
CA LEU A 45 -9.23 -5.93 3.15
C LEU A 45 -8.57 -5.85 4.53
N ASN A 46 -7.34 -5.35 4.56
CA ASN A 46 -6.52 -5.28 5.77
C ASN A 46 -5.42 -4.22 5.65
N ALA A 47 -4.87 -3.78 6.78
CA ALA A 47 -3.68 -2.94 6.81
C ALA A 47 -2.92 -3.16 8.12
N ASN A 48 -1.59 -3.13 8.06
CA ASN A 48 -0.76 -3.30 9.24
C ASN A 48 -0.60 -1.98 10.03
N GLU A 49 -0.08 -2.07 11.26
CA GLU A 49 0.07 -0.91 12.12
C GLU A 49 0.93 0.20 11.52
N ASN A 50 1.96 -0.15 10.74
CA ASN A 50 2.85 0.84 10.13
C ASN A 50 2.08 1.69 9.11
N PHE A 51 1.23 1.07 8.28
CA PHE A 51 0.36 1.79 7.36
C PHE A 51 -0.65 2.67 8.10
N LEU A 52 -1.34 2.10 9.10
CA LEU A 52 -2.35 2.80 9.89
C LEU A 52 -1.78 4.04 10.60
N LYS A 53 -0.58 3.91 11.20
CA LYS A 53 0.15 5.02 11.82
C LYS A 53 0.54 6.08 10.80
N ALA A 54 1.05 5.68 9.63
CA ALA A 54 1.44 6.61 8.58
C ALA A 54 0.25 7.43 8.07
N ILE A 55 -0.86 6.77 7.73
CA ILE A 55 -2.05 7.39 7.14
C ILE A 55 -2.93 8.10 8.18
N GLY A 56 -2.86 7.68 9.44
CA GLY A 56 -3.56 8.28 10.58
C GLY A 56 -5.00 7.77 10.79
N TYR A 57 -5.36 6.63 10.21
CA TYR A 57 -6.66 5.98 10.43
C TYR A 57 -6.49 4.69 11.25
N SER A 58 -7.56 4.26 11.90
CA SER A 58 -7.68 2.89 12.42
C SER A 58 -8.17 1.92 11.33
N LEU A 59 -7.95 0.62 11.52
CA LEU A 59 -8.44 -0.40 10.58
C LEU A 59 -9.97 -0.34 10.45
N LEU A 60 -10.68 -0.12 11.57
CA LEU A 60 -12.15 -0.03 11.59
C LEU A 60 -12.67 1.10 10.70
N GLU A 61 -11.92 2.20 10.58
CA GLU A 61 -12.31 3.35 9.74
C GLU A 61 -12.09 3.12 8.25
N ILE A 62 -11.19 2.20 7.86
CA ILE A 62 -10.79 2.04 6.46
C ILE A 62 -11.22 0.71 5.85
N LYS A 63 -11.39 -0.35 6.65
CA LYS A 63 -11.73 -1.67 6.13
C LYS A 63 -13.09 -1.66 5.46
N GLY A 64 -13.18 -2.26 4.27
CA GLY A 64 -14.38 -2.26 3.45
C GLY A 64 -14.61 -0.98 2.64
N ASN A 65 -13.83 0.08 2.86
CA ASN A 65 -13.81 1.24 1.98
C ASN A 65 -12.92 0.98 0.76
N HIS A 66 -13.13 1.77 -0.28
CA HIS A 66 -12.34 1.69 -1.50
C HIS A 66 -11.08 2.56 -1.42
N HIS A 67 -9.98 2.10 -2.04
CA HIS A 67 -8.67 2.77 -2.10
C HIS A 67 -8.75 4.27 -2.44
N SER A 68 -9.74 4.70 -3.23
CA SER A 68 -9.96 6.10 -3.60
C SER A 68 -10.13 7.04 -2.41
N MET A 69 -10.44 6.54 -1.21
CA MET A 69 -10.47 7.36 0.01
C MET A 69 -9.12 8.00 0.35
N PHE A 70 -8.01 7.41 -0.12
CA PHE A 70 -6.66 7.94 0.04
C PHE A 70 -6.21 8.81 -1.13
N CYS A 71 -7.06 9.07 -2.11
CA CYS A 71 -6.70 9.79 -3.32
C CYS A 71 -7.39 11.16 -3.39
N GLU A 72 -6.78 12.09 -4.13
CA GLU A 72 -7.47 13.32 -4.52
C GLU A 72 -8.69 12.98 -5.39
N LYS A 73 -9.81 13.67 -5.17
CA LYS A 73 -11.07 13.40 -5.88
C LYS A 73 -10.93 13.49 -7.40
N ALA A 74 -10.15 14.46 -7.88
CA ALA A 74 -9.91 14.65 -9.31
C ALA A 74 -9.15 13.45 -9.92
N TYR A 75 -8.12 12.96 -9.24
CA TYR A 75 -7.38 11.78 -9.66
C TYR A 75 -8.26 10.53 -9.64
N ALA A 76 -9.00 10.30 -8.55
CA ALA A 76 -9.87 9.13 -8.40
C ALA A 76 -11.00 9.07 -9.45
N ALA A 77 -11.43 10.22 -9.98
CA ALA A 77 -12.43 10.31 -11.05
C ALA A 77 -11.82 10.22 -12.46
N GLY A 78 -10.48 10.20 -12.58
CA GLY A 78 -9.77 10.28 -13.85
C GLY A 78 -9.52 8.93 -14.51
N ALA A 79 -9.21 8.97 -15.82
CA ALA A 79 -8.87 7.79 -16.60
C ALA A 79 -7.59 7.09 -16.10
N GLU A 80 -6.66 7.84 -15.52
CA GLU A 80 -5.42 7.28 -14.95
C GLU A 80 -5.69 6.33 -13.79
N TYR A 81 -6.64 6.68 -12.91
CA TYR A 81 -7.03 5.83 -11.78
C TYR A 81 -7.71 4.54 -12.26
N ALA A 82 -8.57 4.64 -13.28
CA ALA A 82 -9.20 3.47 -13.88
C ALA A 82 -8.17 2.56 -14.58
N LEU A 83 -7.22 3.15 -15.31
CA LEU A 83 -6.13 2.41 -15.96
C LEU A 83 -5.21 1.73 -14.94
N PHE A 84 -4.93 2.40 -13.82
CA PHE A 84 -4.14 1.83 -12.73
C PHE A 84 -4.75 0.51 -12.23
N TRP A 85 -6.05 0.47 -11.89
CA TRP A 85 -6.70 -0.77 -11.47
C TRP A 85 -6.78 -1.81 -12.58
N LYS A 86 -7.02 -1.39 -13.82
CA LYS A 86 -7.00 -2.31 -14.97
C LYS A 86 -5.65 -3.03 -15.10
N ASN A 87 -4.54 -2.29 -14.93
CA ASN A 87 -3.19 -2.84 -15.02
C ASN A 87 -2.88 -3.79 -13.86
N LEU A 88 -3.28 -3.45 -12.63
CA LEU A 88 -3.13 -4.35 -11.48
C LEU A 88 -3.92 -5.65 -11.69
N ASN A 89 -5.14 -5.56 -12.19
CA ASN A 89 -5.99 -6.71 -12.48
C ASN A 89 -5.46 -7.59 -13.61
N SER A 90 -4.61 -7.07 -14.50
CA SER A 90 -3.87 -7.86 -15.48
C SER A 90 -2.54 -8.41 -14.97
N GLY A 91 -2.22 -8.21 -13.69
CA GLY A 91 -0.98 -8.69 -13.06
C GLY A 91 0.23 -7.78 -13.23
N ALA A 92 0.04 -6.56 -13.74
CA ALA A 92 1.14 -5.61 -13.85
C ALA A 92 1.48 -5.03 -12.48
N VAL A 93 2.77 -4.93 -12.17
CA VAL A 93 3.28 -4.21 -10.99
C VAL A 93 3.27 -2.71 -11.27
N HIS A 94 2.95 -1.91 -10.26
CA HIS A 94 3.04 -0.45 -10.33
C HIS A 94 3.80 0.09 -9.13
N ALA A 95 4.95 0.73 -9.37
CA ALA A 95 5.81 1.26 -8.32
C ALA A 95 6.20 2.72 -8.59
N GLY A 96 6.40 3.50 -7.52
CA GLY A 96 6.78 4.90 -7.62
C GLY A 96 6.43 5.69 -6.38
N GLU A 97 6.48 7.01 -6.51
CA GLU A 97 6.04 7.94 -5.48
C GLU A 97 4.59 8.37 -5.72
N PHE A 98 3.79 8.31 -4.68
CA PHE A 98 2.38 8.60 -4.74
C PHE A 98 1.99 9.63 -3.68
N LYS A 99 1.29 10.68 -4.12
CA LYS A 99 0.54 11.55 -3.22
C LYS A 99 -0.72 10.82 -2.73
N ARG A 100 -0.92 10.79 -1.43
CA ARG A 100 -2.09 10.23 -0.75
C ARG A 100 -2.63 11.19 0.31
N LEU A 101 -3.88 10.97 0.69
CA LEU A 101 -4.59 11.73 1.71
C LEU A 101 -4.80 10.85 2.95
N GLY A 102 -4.19 11.25 4.04
CA GLY A 102 -4.41 10.71 5.38
C GLY A 102 -5.65 11.30 6.05
N LYS A 103 -5.85 10.91 7.31
CA LYS A 103 -6.97 11.40 8.12
C LYS A 103 -6.99 12.92 8.21
N GLY A 104 -8.17 13.50 8.03
CA GLY A 104 -8.36 14.95 7.99
C GLY A 104 -7.85 15.63 6.72
N GLY A 105 -7.56 14.87 5.65
CA GLY A 105 -7.06 15.43 4.39
C GLY A 105 -5.56 15.76 4.41
N ARG A 106 -4.81 15.25 5.40
CA ARG A 106 -3.36 15.44 5.48
C ARG A 106 -2.67 14.82 4.28
N GLU A 107 -1.91 15.62 3.54
CA GLU A 107 -1.11 15.12 2.43
C GLU A 107 0.06 14.27 2.92
N ILE A 108 0.28 13.15 2.25
CA ILE A 108 1.41 12.24 2.50
C ILE A 108 1.97 11.81 1.15
N TRP A 109 3.29 11.82 1.04
CA TRP A 109 4.00 11.20 -0.08
C TRP A 109 4.53 9.86 0.37
N ILE A 110 4.20 8.81 -0.39
CA ILE A 110 4.66 7.44 -0.13
C ILE A 110 5.43 6.92 -1.33
N ASN A 111 6.57 6.28 -1.10
CA ASN A 111 7.21 5.43 -2.08
C ASN A 111 6.67 4.01 -1.87
N ALA A 112 5.99 3.45 -2.87
CA ALA A 112 5.28 2.18 -2.74
C ALA A 112 5.35 1.35 -4.02
N SER A 113 5.09 0.05 -3.88
CA SER A 113 4.81 -0.86 -4.98
C SER A 113 3.47 -1.57 -4.75
N TYR A 114 2.63 -1.55 -5.78
CA TYR A 114 1.40 -2.32 -5.85
C TYR A 114 1.70 -3.60 -6.61
N ASN A 115 1.63 -4.73 -5.90
CA ASN A 115 2.03 -6.04 -6.39
C ASN A 115 0.80 -6.97 -6.37
N PRO A 116 0.19 -7.24 -7.53
CA PRO A 116 -0.92 -8.20 -7.61
C PRO A 116 -0.47 -9.58 -7.14
N VAL A 117 -1.23 -10.19 -6.23
CA VAL A 117 -1.02 -11.57 -5.79
C VAL A 117 -2.20 -12.40 -6.31
N PHE A 118 -1.91 -13.38 -7.14
CA PHE A 118 -2.89 -14.34 -7.63
C PHE A 118 -2.69 -15.65 -6.87
N ASN A 119 -3.76 -16.17 -6.27
CA ASN A 119 -3.76 -17.52 -5.75
C ASN A 119 -4.03 -18.47 -6.93
N GLU A 120 -3.30 -19.58 -7.02
CA GLU A 120 -3.58 -20.68 -7.96
C GLU A 120 -4.85 -21.45 -7.59
#